data_AF-A0A958RI71-F1
#
_entry.id   AF-A0A958RI71-F1
#
_cell.length_a   1.000
_cell.length_b   1.000
_cell.length_c   1.000
_cell.angle_alpha   90.00
_cell.angle_beta   90.00
_cell.angle_gamma   90.00
#
_symmetry.space_group_name_H-M   'P 1'
#
loop_
_entity.id
_entity.type
_entity.pdbx_description
1 polymer ?
#
loop_
_entity_poly.entity_id
_entity_poly.type
_entity_poly.pdbx_seq_one_letter_code
_entity_poly.pdbx_strand_id
1 'polypeptide(L)'
;MKLKSILYSLIILVATSTISCERDDICPQDVPTTPRLLLEFYDVSNQENIKTVPNLFIQGIGNSEALTGFSGTTGITEVQLPLKTDENSTSFRFIKDYAIDNNGTPNDTSDDFETGNEDIITINYITENVYVSRACGYKTIFKTVNIQFGDEDISERWIVLAQPLNDNQSIEDETTTHFIFFH
;
A
#
# COMPACT_ATOMS: atom_id res chain seq x y z
N MET A 1 62.48 8.37 -32.22
CA MET A 1 61.15 8.99 -32.49
C MET A 1 59.97 8.04 -32.25
N LYS A 2 60.02 6.77 -32.69
CA LYS A 2 58.87 5.84 -32.59
C LYS A 2 58.38 5.56 -31.16
N LEU A 3 59.27 5.43 -30.17
CA LEU A 3 58.90 5.15 -28.76
C LEU A 3 58.14 6.31 -28.09
N LYS A 4 58.53 7.56 -28.36
CA LYS A 4 57.82 8.76 -27.87
C LYS A 4 56.43 8.87 -28.49
N SER A 5 56.29 8.56 -29.79
CA SER A 5 55.01 8.55 -30.49
C SER A 5 54.03 7.51 -29.92
N ILE A 6 54.52 6.34 -29.52
CA ILE A 6 53.72 5.28 -28.89
C ILE A 6 53.27 5.71 -27.48
N LEU A 7 54.16 6.35 -26.72
CA LEU A 7 53.85 6.87 -25.38
C LEU A 7 52.76 7.96 -25.43
N TYR A 8 52.84 8.90 -26.38
CA TYR A 8 51.80 9.91 -26.57
C TYR A 8 50.45 9.30 -26.99
N SER A 9 50.47 8.27 -27.84
CA SER A 9 49.26 7.54 -28.23
C SER A 9 48.59 6.82 -27.06
N LEU A 10 49.38 6.27 -26.13
CA LEU A 10 48.86 5.57 -24.94
C LEU A 10 48.25 6.57 -23.92
N ILE A 11 48.88 7.73 -23.75
CA ILE A 11 48.38 8.80 -22.86
C ILE A 11 47.05 9.37 -23.38
N ILE A 12 46.91 9.54 -24.69
CA ILE A 12 45.66 10.01 -25.31
C ILE A 12 44.54 8.97 -25.15
N LEU A 13 44.84 7.67 -25.33
CA LEU A 13 43.86 6.60 -25.16
C LEU A 13 43.31 6.55 -23.72
N VAL A 14 44.20 6.64 -22.73
CA VAL A 14 43.84 6.67 -21.30
C VAL A 14 43.03 7.93 -20.97
N ALA A 15 43.43 9.10 -21.48
CA ALA A 15 42.70 10.35 -21.26
C ALA A 15 41.29 10.35 -21.89
N THR A 16 41.07 9.65 -23.00
CA THR A 16 39.74 9.52 -23.61
C THR A 16 38.82 8.52 -22.88
N SER A 17 39.39 7.52 -22.21
CA SER A 17 38.61 6.51 -21.47
C SER A 17 37.93 7.05 -20.20
N THR A 18 38.40 8.17 -19.65
CA THR A 18 37.80 8.79 -18.45
C THR A 18 36.64 9.74 -18.76
N ILE A 19 36.34 10.00 -20.04
CA ILE A 19 35.24 10.90 -20.46
C ILE A 19 33.89 10.16 -20.49
N SER A 20 33.91 8.82 -20.45
CA SER A 20 32.71 7.98 -20.47
C SER A 20 32.12 7.70 -19.08
N CYS A 21 32.25 8.63 -18.13
CA CYS A 21 31.50 8.56 -16.88
C CYS A 21 30.07 9.08 -17.13
N GLU A 22 29.22 8.26 -17.72
CA GLU A 22 27.78 8.50 -17.73
C GLU A 22 27.26 8.34 -16.31
N ARG A 23 26.46 9.30 -15.84
CA ARG A 23 25.77 9.15 -14.55
C ARG A 23 24.64 8.14 -14.81
N ASP A 24 24.70 6.98 -14.17
CA ASP A 24 23.62 6.01 -14.23
C ASP A 24 22.33 6.66 -13.72
N ASP A 25 21.37 6.90 -14.63
CA ASP A 25 20.03 7.44 -14.34
C ASP A 25 19.14 6.33 -13.73
N ILE A 26 19.62 5.66 -12.67
CA ILE A 26 18.85 4.66 -11.91
C ILE A 26 18.29 5.31 -10.64
N CYS A 27 17.02 5.04 -10.33
CA CYS A 27 16.42 5.51 -9.09
C CYS A 27 16.95 4.68 -7.90
N PRO A 28 17.57 5.32 -6.88
CA PRO A 28 18.00 4.63 -5.66
C PRO A 28 16.82 4.02 -4.90
N GLN A 29 17.06 2.91 -4.19
CA GLN A 29 16.02 2.16 -3.47
C GLN A 29 15.48 2.90 -2.23
N ASP A 30 16.23 3.87 -1.72
CA ASP A 30 15.87 4.72 -0.58
C ASP A 30 15.05 5.96 -0.97
N VAL A 31 14.73 6.12 -2.27
CA VAL A 31 13.89 7.23 -2.72
C VAL A 31 12.42 6.94 -2.43
N PRO A 32 11.69 7.87 -1.79
CA PRO A 32 10.26 7.71 -1.52
C PRO A 32 9.46 7.50 -2.81
N THR A 33 8.72 6.39 -2.88
CA THR A 33 7.77 6.09 -3.95
C THR A 33 6.37 6.61 -3.61
N THR A 34 5.39 6.34 -4.47
CA THR A 34 3.97 6.51 -4.13
C THR A 34 3.67 5.73 -2.84
N PRO A 35 3.17 6.39 -1.78
CA PRO A 35 2.94 5.75 -0.49
C PRO A 35 1.63 4.97 -0.46
N ARG A 36 1.59 3.94 0.38
CA ARG A 36 0.39 3.23 0.80
C ARG A 36 -0.27 3.93 1.99
N LEU A 37 -1.58 3.77 2.10
CA LEU A 37 -2.31 4.19 3.29
C LEU A 37 -1.97 3.24 4.44
N LEU A 38 -1.32 3.76 5.49
CA LEU A 38 -1.06 3.02 6.73
C LEU A 38 -2.23 3.19 7.71
N LEU A 39 -2.76 2.08 8.20
CA LEU A 39 -3.83 2.05 9.19
C LEU A 39 -3.52 1.08 10.33
N GLU A 40 -4.01 1.41 11.53
CA GLU A 40 -3.89 0.58 12.73
C GLU A 40 -5.27 0.26 13.32
N PHE A 41 -5.38 -0.86 14.03
CA PHE A 41 -6.61 -1.30 14.70
C PHE A 41 -6.56 -1.11 16.21
N TYR A 42 -7.56 -0.42 16.76
CA TYR A 42 -7.69 -0.13 18.19
C TYR A 42 -9.02 -0.61 18.75
N ASP A 43 -9.08 -0.78 20.08
CA ASP A 43 -10.30 -1.16 20.78
C ASP A 43 -11.29 0.00 20.84
N VAL A 44 -12.52 -0.20 20.36
CA VAL A 44 -13.59 0.81 20.43
C VAL A 44 -13.97 1.19 21.87
N SER A 45 -13.83 0.26 22.81
CA SER A 45 -14.14 0.44 24.24
C SER A 45 -12.97 1.08 24.99
N ASN A 46 -11.74 0.94 24.49
CA ASN A 46 -10.54 1.58 25.04
C ASN A 46 -9.59 2.02 23.92
N GLN A 47 -9.76 3.27 23.49
CA GLN A 47 -9.12 3.82 22.29
C GLN A 47 -7.60 4.02 22.39
N GLU A 48 -6.97 3.72 23.54
CA GLU A 48 -5.52 3.73 23.71
C GLU A 48 -4.88 2.35 23.45
N ASN A 49 -5.68 1.29 23.35
CA ASN A 49 -5.20 -0.08 23.18
C ASN A 49 -5.29 -0.55 21.74
N ILE A 50 -4.16 -0.98 21.19
CA ILE A 50 -4.11 -1.75 19.94
C ILE A 50 -4.88 -3.06 20.13
N LYS A 51 -5.75 -3.39 19.18
CA LYS A 51 -6.59 -4.59 19.19
C LYS A 51 -6.43 -5.37 17.90
N THR A 52 -5.91 -6.59 18.02
CA THR A 52 -5.74 -7.51 16.90
C THR A 52 -7.08 -7.88 16.26
N VAL A 53 -7.13 -7.81 14.92
CA VAL A 53 -8.22 -8.37 14.12
C VAL A 53 -7.84 -9.81 13.74
N PRO A 54 -8.54 -10.83 14.25
CA PRO A 54 -8.28 -12.22 13.90
C PRO A 54 -8.69 -12.52 12.46
N ASN A 55 -7.90 -13.37 11.79
CA ASN A 55 -8.17 -13.89 10.45
C ASN A 55 -8.65 -12.80 9.49
N LEU A 56 -7.92 -11.69 9.43
CA LEU A 56 -8.30 -10.57 8.58
C LEU A 56 -8.04 -10.91 7.12
N PHE A 57 -9.08 -10.82 6.31
CA PHE A 57 -9.01 -10.89 4.87
C PHE A 57 -9.30 -9.51 4.26
N ILE A 58 -8.45 -9.07 3.32
CA ILE A 58 -8.63 -7.81 2.61
C ILE A 58 -8.51 -8.04 1.12
N GLN A 59 -9.47 -7.54 0.36
CA GLN A 59 -9.46 -7.61 -1.09
C GLN A 59 -9.92 -6.29 -1.69
N GLY A 60 -9.20 -5.79 -2.71
CA GLY A 60 -9.63 -4.62 -3.46
C GLY A 60 -10.85 -4.96 -4.32
N ILE A 61 -11.87 -4.10 -4.31
CA ILE A 61 -13.07 -4.29 -5.15
C ILE A 61 -12.66 -4.29 -6.62
N GLY A 62 -13.04 -5.35 -7.33
CA GLY A 62 -12.67 -5.57 -8.74
C GLY A 62 -11.38 -6.38 -8.95
N ASN A 63 -10.68 -6.77 -7.88
CA ASN A 63 -9.57 -7.72 -7.94
C ASN A 63 -10.04 -9.14 -7.58
N SER A 64 -9.40 -10.15 -8.15
CA SER A 64 -9.71 -11.57 -7.85
C SER A 64 -8.99 -12.09 -6.62
N GLU A 65 -7.82 -11.53 -6.28
CA GLU A 65 -6.96 -12.02 -5.22
C GLU A 65 -7.02 -11.15 -3.97
N ALA A 66 -6.75 -11.77 -2.81
CA ALA A 66 -6.52 -11.06 -1.58
C ALA A 66 -5.28 -10.15 -1.66
N LEU A 67 -5.29 -9.06 -0.90
CA LEU A 67 -4.11 -8.25 -0.69
C LEU A 67 -3.04 -9.09 0.01
N THR A 68 -1.80 -9.01 -0.47
CA THR A 68 -0.68 -9.80 0.07
C THR A 68 -0.54 -9.62 1.58
N GLY A 69 -0.56 -10.73 2.32
CA GLY A 69 -0.47 -10.74 3.79
C GLY A 69 -1.83 -10.72 4.51
N PHE A 70 -2.93 -10.51 3.80
CA PHE A 70 -4.28 -10.39 4.36
C PHE A 70 -5.23 -11.42 3.74
N SER A 71 -4.86 -12.70 3.85
CA SER A 71 -5.62 -13.84 3.33
C SER A 71 -6.42 -14.60 4.39
N GLY A 72 -6.67 -13.98 5.55
CA GLY A 72 -7.50 -14.58 6.60
C GLY A 72 -6.80 -15.65 7.46
N THR A 73 -5.46 -15.66 7.53
CA THR A 73 -4.70 -16.73 8.19
C THR A 73 -4.05 -16.34 9.53
N THR A 74 -3.99 -15.04 9.83
CA THR A 74 -3.30 -14.53 11.03
C THR A 74 -4.04 -13.33 11.63
N GLY A 75 -3.73 -13.04 12.89
CA GLY A 75 -4.19 -11.82 13.57
C GLY A 75 -3.34 -10.62 13.16
N ILE A 76 -3.99 -9.53 12.77
CA ILE A 76 -3.35 -8.32 12.24
C ILE A 76 -3.66 -7.11 13.13
N THR A 77 -2.68 -6.22 13.32
CA THR A 77 -2.84 -4.95 14.06
C THR A 77 -2.64 -3.72 13.19
N GLU A 78 -2.00 -3.87 12.03
CA GLU A 78 -1.71 -2.79 11.08
C GLU A 78 -1.89 -3.28 9.63
N VAL A 79 -2.25 -2.38 8.72
CA VAL A 79 -2.43 -2.68 7.30
C VAL A 79 -1.83 -1.56 6.47
N GLN A 80 -1.30 -1.93 5.30
CA GLN A 80 -0.81 -1.00 4.30
C GLN A 80 -1.62 -1.19 3.01
N LEU A 81 -2.48 -0.23 2.69
CA LEU A 81 -3.35 -0.32 1.50
C LEU A 81 -2.75 0.45 0.32
N PRO A 82 -2.50 -0.20 -0.82
CA PRO A 82 -2.19 0.50 -2.06
C PRO A 82 -3.44 1.20 -2.59
N LEU A 83 -3.32 2.49 -2.95
CA LEU A 83 -4.42 3.26 -3.54
C LEU A 83 -4.20 3.41 -5.05
N LYS A 84 -5.30 3.43 -5.80
CA LYS A 84 -5.29 3.70 -7.25
C LYS A 84 -4.80 5.13 -7.51
N THR A 85 -3.85 5.28 -8.43
CA THR A 85 -3.23 6.57 -8.76
C THR A 85 -3.94 7.31 -9.91
N ASP A 86 -4.82 6.62 -10.62
CA ASP A 86 -5.56 7.09 -11.80
C ASP A 86 -7.06 7.33 -11.53
N GLU A 87 -7.51 7.06 -10.31
CA GLU A 87 -8.87 7.30 -9.83
C GLU A 87 -8.85 8.21 -8.59
N ASN A 88 -10.02 8.70 -8.18
CA ASN A 88 -10.19 9.52 -6.97
C ASN A 88 -10.71 8.72 -5.76
N SER A 89 -10.83 7.40 -5.93
CA SER A 89 -11.20 6.51 -4.84
C SER A 89 -10.64 5.09 -5.05
N THR A 90 -10.49 4.37 -3.95
CA THR A 90 -10.20 2.93 -3.94
C THR A 90 -11.10 2.27 -2.91
N SER A 91 -11.73 1.15 -3.28
CA SER A 91 -12.61 0.40 -2.38
C SER A 91 -12.03 -0.97 -2.06
N PHE A 92 -12.23 -1.41 -0.82
CA PHE A 92 -11.79 -2.71 -0.30
C PHE A 92 -12.93 -3.39 0.47
N ARG A 93 -12.94 -4.72 0.43
CA ARG A 93 -13.69 -5.57 1.36
C ARG A 93 -12.77 -5.92 2.51
N PHE A 94 -13.24 -5.72 3.74
CA PHE A 94 -12.56 -6.06 4.98
C PHE A 94 -13.36 -7.13 5.69
N ILE A 95 -12.89 -8.37 5.67
CA ILE A 95 -13.59 -9.51 6.27
C ILE A 95 -12.85 -9.94 7.53
N LYS A 96 -13.50 -9.78 8.69
CA LYS A 96 -13.05 -10.26 9.99
C LYS A 96 -13.50 -11.68 10.22
N ASP A 97 -12.67 -12.47 10.91
CA ASP A 97 -12.93 -13.89 11.17
C ASP A 97 -13.14 -14.70 9.87
N TYR A 98 -12.36 -14.37 8.83
CA TYR A 98 -12.48 -15.01 7.52
C TYR A 98 -12.24 -16.52 7.60
N ALA A 99 -13.12 -17.27 6.94
CA ALA A 99 -12.93 -18.69 6.69
C ALA A 99 -13.67 -19.11 5.43
N ILE A 100 -13.22 -20.21 4.81
CA ILE A 100 -13.98 -20.91 3.77
C ILE A 100 -14.77 -22.03 4.45
N ASP A 101 -16.10 -21.97 4.34
CA ASP A 101 -16.96 -23.09 4.70
C ASP A 101 -17.04 -24.03 3.50
N ASN A 102 -16.62 -25.27 3.72
CA ASN A 102 -16.63 -26.31 2.69
C ASN A 102 -17.87 -27.19 2.75
N ASN A 103 -18.90 -26.84 3.51
CA ASN A 103 -20.17 -27.57 3.61
C ASN A 103 -20.01 -29.09 3.90
N GLY A 104 -18.88 -29.49 4.51
CA GLY A 104 -18.57 -30.90 4.76
C GLY A 104 -18.08 -31.69 3.55
N THR A 105 -17.69 -31.04 2.44
CA THR A 105 -17.20 -31.62 1.18
C THR A 105 -15.72 -31.25 0.88
N PRO A 106 -14.71 -31.73 1.66
CA PRO A 106 -13.32 -31.28 1.52
C PRO A 106 -12.62 -31.50 0.17
N ASN A 107 -13.21 -32.31 -0.73
CA ASN A 107 -12.64 -32.61 -2.05
C ASN A 107 -13.44 -31.97 -3.20
N ASP A 108 -14.48 -31.19 -2.90
CA ASP A 108 -15.32 -30.49 -3.87
C ASP A 108 -15.35 -29.02 -3.50
N THR A 109 -14.62 -28.18 -4.25
CA THR A 109 -14.58 -26.74 -3.98
C THR A 109 -15.68 -25.97 -4.72
N SER A 110 -16.63 -26.67 -5.36
CA SER A 110 -17.66 -26.01 -6.17
C SER A 110 -18.82 -25.45 -5.36
N ASP A 111 -18.99 -25.92 -4.12
CA ASP A 111 -19.97 -25.41 -3.15
C ASP A 111 -19.33 -24.69 -1.95
N ASP A 112 -18.01 -24.51 -1.94
CA ASP A 112 -17.28 -23.71 -0.96
C ASP A 112 -17.74 -22.23 -1.02
N PHE A 113 -17.90 -21.59 0.14
CA PHE A 113 -18.23 -20.17 0.22
C PHE A 113 -17.48 -19.45 1.35
N GLU A 114 -17.25 -18.15 1.14
CA GLU A 114 -16.60 -17.29 2.12
C GLU A 114 -17.54 -17.01 3.31
N THR A 115 -16.96 -16.99 4.50
CA THR A 115 -17.63 -16.62 5.76
C THR A 115 -16.81 -15.56 6.50
N GLY A 116 -17.43 -14.92 7.49
CA GLY A 116 -16.85 -13.84 8.27
C GLY A 116 -17.79 -12.64 8.34
N ASN A 117 -17.39 -11.61 9.08
CA ASN A 117 -18.09 -10.33 9.08
C ASN A 117 -17.40 -9.38 8.08
N GLU A 118 -18.12 -8.97 7.05
CA GLU A 118 -17.63 -8.09 6.00
C GLU A 118 -18.04 -6.65 6.25
N ASP A 119 -17.07 -5.74 6.10
CA ASP A 119 -17.31 -4.31 5.92
C ASP A 119 -16.71 -3.86 4.58
N ILE A 120 -17.48 -3.11 3.78
CA ILE A 120 -16.94 -2.43 2.58
C ILE A 120 -16.44 -1.04 2.94
N ILE A 121 -15.21 -0.73 2.55
CA ILE A 121 -14.57 0.56 2.83
C ILE A 121 -14.14 1.22 1.52
N THR A 122 -14.59 2.44 1.29
CA THR A 122 -14.19 3.29 0.18
C THR A 122 -13.33 4.44 0.69
N ILE A 123 -12.10 4.51 0.23
CA ILE A 123 -11.17 5.60 0.50
C ILE A 123 -11.30 6.61 -0.64
N ASN A 124 -11.75 7.83 -0.34
CA ASN A 124 -11.86 8.93 -1.28
C ASN A 124 -10.69 9.90 -1.10
N TYR A 125 -10.14 10.44 -2.19
CA TYR A 125 -8.96 11.31 -2.14
C TYR A 125 -8.78 12.13 -3.41
N ILE A 126 -7.89 13.12 -3.34
CA ILE A 126 -7.38 13.87 -4.48
C ILE A 126 -5.94 13.41 -4.75
N THR A 127 -5.64 13.04 -5.99
CA THR A 127 -4.29 12.65 -6.41
C THR A 127 -3.46 13.86 -6.82
N GLU A 128 -2.19 13.89 -6.41
CA GLU A 128 -1.22 14.92 -6.82
C GLU A 128 0.11 14.28 -7.19
N ASN A 129 0.67 14.64 -8.34
CA ASN A 129 1.96 14.11 -8.80
C ASN A 129 3.10 15.05 -8.40
N VAL A 130 4.04 14.53 -7.62
CA VAL A 130 5.23 15.24 -7.13
C VAL A 130 6.45 14.74 -7.88
N TYR A 131 7.17 15.66 -8.53
CA TYR A 131 8.43 15.35 -9.19
C TYR A 131 9.50 15.00 -8.16
N VAL A 132 10.17 13.87 -8.36
CA VAL A 132 11.21 13.37 -7.46
C VAL A 132 12.59 13.68 -8.03
N SER A 133 12.90 13.17 -9.22
CA SER A 133 14.17 13.42 -9.91
C SER A 133 14.08 12.98 -11.37
N ARG A 134 15.14 13.27 -12.16
CA ARG A 134 15.20 12.83 -13.56
C ARG A 134 15.18 11.30 -13.67
N ALA A 135 15.89 10.62 -12.77
CA ALA A 135 15.99 9.17 -12.74
C ALA A 135 14.74 8.48 -12.15
N CYS A 136 14.04 9.15 -11.23
CA CYS A 136 12.89 8.58 -10.49
C CYS A 136 11.52 9.03 -11.01
N GLY A 137 11.47 10.07 -11.85
CA GLY A 137 10.21 10.61 -12.37
C GLY A 137 9.35 11.26 -11.29
N TYR A 138 8.07 10.89 -11.25
CA TYR A 138 7.08 11.43 -10.34
C TYR A 138 6.56 10.34 -9.41
N LYS A 139 6.21 10.71 -8.18
CA LYS A 139 5.37 9.90 -7.30
C LYS A 139 3.99 10.54 -7.17
N THR A 140 2.98 9.73 -6.89
CA THR A 140 1.64 10.24 -6.57
C THR A 140 1.50 10.33 -5.05
N ILE A 141 0.97 11.43 -4.54
CA ILE A 141 0.54 11.58 -3.16
C ILE A 141 -0.98 11.75 -3.12
N PHE A 142 -1.58 11.49 -1.96
CA PHE A 142 -3.03 11.53 -1.78
C PHE A 142 -3.40 12.61 -0.77
N LYS A 143 -4.23 13.58 -1.17
CA LYS A 143 -4.67 14.71 -0.36
C LYS A 143 -6.15 14.59 0.01
N THR A 144 -6.54 15.18 1.13
CA THR A 144 -7.94 15.21 1.60
C THR A 144 -8.54 13.81 1.64
N VAL A 145 -7.81 12.88 2.23
CA VAL A 145 -8.20 11.48 2.31
C VAL A 145 -9.34 11.34 3.30
N ASN A 146 -10.42 10.69 2.87
CA ASN A 146 -11.59 10.41 3.69
C ASN A 146 -11.99 8.94 3.54
N ILE A 147 -12.47 8.36 4.64
CA ILE A 147 -12.97 6.99 4.70
C ILE A 147 -14.49 7.03 4.72
N GLN A 148 -15.09 6.33 3.77
CA GLN A 148 -16.53 6.09 3.69
C GLN A 148 -16.79 4.59 3.83
N PHE A 149 -17.73 4.24 4.69
CA PHE A 149 -18.21 2.87 4.82
C PHE A 149 -19.33 2.60 3.82
N GLY A 150 -19.53 1.33 3.46
CA GLY A 150 -20.62 0.86 2.60
C GLY A 150 -22.01 1.14 3.18
N ASP A 151 -23.04 0.78 2.42
CA ASP A 151 -24.44 1.03 2.76
C ASP A 151 -25.02 0.06 3.81
N GLU A 152 -24.16 -0.70 4.49
CA GLU A 152 -24.53 -1.61 5.59
C GLU A 152 -25.06 -0.82 6.79
N ASP A 153 -26.01 -1.41 7.51
CA ASP A 153 -26.46 -0.85 8.78
C ASP A 153 -25.29 -0.80 9.77
N ILE A 154 -25.17 0.31 10.50
CA ILE A 154 -24.06 0.53 11.47
C ILE A 154 -23.95 -0.61 12.49
N SER A 155 -25.07 -1.28 12.82
CA SER A 155 -25.10 -2.40 13.76
C SER A 155 -24.51 -3.70 13.21
N GLU A 156 -24.38 -3.83 11.89
CA GLU A 156 -23.83 -5.02 11.24
C GLU A 156 -22.32 -4.93 11.06
N ARG A 157 -21.81 -3.70 10.96
CA ARG A 157 -20.39 -3.40 10.77
C ARG A 157 -19.54 -3.80 11.97
N TRP A 158 -18.38 -4.41 11.70
CA TRP A 158 -17.41 -4.72 12.75
C TRP A 158 -16.41 -3.58 12.96
N ILE A 159 -16.13 -2.75 11.95
CA ILE A 159 -15.36 -1.53 12.09
C ILE A 159 -16.35 -0.42 12.45
N VAL A 160 -16.26 0.10 13.67
CA VAL A 160 -17.21 1.08 14.20
C VAL A 160 -16.87 2.50 13.73
N LEU A 161 -15.58 2.84 13.75
CA LEU A 161 -15.10 4.21 13.49
C LEU A 161 -13.77 4.18 12.75
N ALA A 162 -13.62 5.06 11.77
CA ALA A 162 -12.35 5.40 11.15
C ALA A 162 -11.98 6.84 11.51
N GLN A 163 -10.84 7.02 12.18
CA GLN A 163 -10.37 8.32 12.63
C GLN A 163 -9.07 8.71 11.92
N PRO A 164 -8.99 9.87 11.26
CA PRO A 164 -7.74 10.39 10.73
C PRO A 164 -6.82 10.88 11.87
N LEU A 165 -5.50 10.82 11.69
CA LEU A 165 -4.57 11.39 12.67
C LEU A 165 -4.43 12.91 12.55
N ASN A 166 -4.72 13.47 11.39
CA ASN A 166 -4.58 14.90 11.11
C ASN A 166 -5.83 15.48 10.45
N ASP A 167 -6.07 16.77 10.69
CA ASP A 167 -7.05 17.55 9.94
C ASP A 167 -6.65 17.59 8.46
N ASN A 168 -7.61 17.33 7.56
CA ASN A 168 -7.37 17.19 6.11
C ASN A 168 -6.26 16.17 5.79
N GLN A 169 -6.37 14.97 6.40
CA GLN A 169 -5.41 13.88 6.26
C GLN A 169 -4.86 13.71 4.84
N SER A 170 -3.54 13.63 4.71
CA SER A 170 -2.84 13.30 3.47
C SER A 170 -1.88 12.15 3.66
N ILE A 171 -1.56 11.45 2.56
CA ILE A 171 -0.61 10.34 2.51
C ILE A 171 0.51 10.77 1.56
N GLU A 172 1.63 11.19 2.14
CA GLU A 172 2.79 11.71 1.41
C GLU A 172 4.03 10.81 1.55
N ASP A 173 4.04 9.99 2.59
CA ASP A 173 5.03 8.97 2.92
C ASP A 173 4.39 7.82 3.72
N GLU A 174 5.19 6.82 4.09
CA GLU A 174 4.78 5.64 4.88
C GLU A 174 5.49 5.63 6.26
N THR A 175 5.76 6.80 6.85
CA THR A 175 6.53 6.89 8.10
C THR A 175 5.66 6.84 9.36
N THR A 176 4.39 7.21 9.23
CA THR A 176 3.43 7.24 10.34
C THR A 176 2.08 6.72 9.92
N THR A 177 1.32 6.19 10.87
CA THR A 177 -0.09 5.82 10.70
C THR A 177 -0.91 7.02 10.20
N HIS A 178 -1.86 6.78 9.31
CA HIS A 178 -2.71 7.82 8.73
C HIS A 178 -4.12 7.77 9.30
N PHE A 179 -4.63 6.55 9.53
CA PHE A 179 -5.96 6.30 10.09
C PHE A 179 -5.91 5.25 11.19
N ILE A 180 -6.77 5.43 12.19
CA ILE A 180 -7.06 4.42 13.21
C ILE A 180 -8.47 3.89 12.97
N PHE A 181 -8.60 2.57 12.90
CA PHE A 181 -9.89 1.89 12.83
C PHE A 181 -10.22 1.26 14.19
N PHE A 182 -11.40 1.57 14.72
CA PHE A 182 -11.86 1.07 16.01
C PHE A 182 -12.85 -0.09 15.84
N HIS A 183 -12.63 -1.20 16.54
CA HIS A 183 -13.49 -2.40 16.58
C HIS A 183 -13.56 -3.06 17.96
#